data_AF-A0A496T028-F1
#
_entry.id   AF-A0A496T028-F1
#
_cell.length_a   1.000
_cell.length_b   1.000
_cell.length_c   1.000
_cell.angle_alpha   90.00
_cell.angle_beta   90.00
_cell.angle_gamma   90.00
#
_symmetry.space_group_name_H-M   'P 1'
#
loop_
_entity.id
_entity.type
_entity.pdbx_description
1 polymer ?
#
loop_
_entity_poly.entity_id
_entity_poly.type
_entity_poly.pdbx_seq_one_letter_code
_entity_poly.pdbx_strand_id
1 'polypeptide(L)'
;MEKRYTALMTISSILKVLAYIAGAVGIVGAIAGIVTLPRGGPGSISGGMILAGSLIYGFLGAVFLFGCSEFIKLFIDIEGNTRSISKKYGPKIHLINFLAPALSL
;
A
#
# COMPACT_ATOMS: atom_id res chain seq x y z
N MET A 1 3.22 0.12 20.79
CA MET A 1 4.19 0.03 19.67
C MET A 1 5.17 1.17 19.81
N GLU A 2 6.48 0.92 19.70
CA GLU A 2 7.47 2.00 19.66
C GLU A 2 7.11 2.99 18.53
N LYS A 3 7.03 4.29 18.82
CA LYS A 3 6.63 5.40 17.92
C LYS A 3 7.53 5.58 16.68
N ARG A 4 8.41 4.63 16.38
CA ARG A 4 9.49 4.79 15.39
C ARG A 4 8.99 4.85 13.94
N TYR A 5 7.84 4.25 13.63
CA TYR A 5 7.27 4.28 12.26
C TYR A 5 5.99 5.10 12.16
N THR A 6 5.74 6.04 13.09
CA THR A 6 4.51 6.85 13.08
C THR A 6 4.33 7.58 11.76
N ALA A 7 5.37 8.22 11.22
CA ALA A 7 5.30 8.89 9.92
C ALA A 7 4.93 7.93 8.77
N LEU A 8 5.54 6.74 8.73
CA LEU A 8 5.31 5.75 7.68
C LEU A 8 3.90 5.14 7.76
N MET A 9 3.39 4.90 8.97
CA MET A 9 2.00 4.48 9.20
C MET A 9 1.01 5.56 8.77
N THR A 10 1.32 6.83 9.04
CA THR A 10 0.50 7.96 8.57
C THR A 10 0.49 8.04 7.04
N ILE A 11 1.65 7.95 6.39
CA ILE A 11 1.77 7.96 4.92
C ILE A 11 0.98 6.80 4.31
N SER A 12 1.13 5.59 4.83
CA SER A 12 0.36 4.42 4.38
C SER A 12 -1.15 4.66 4.48
N SER A 13 -1.61 5.23 5.60
CA SER A 13 -3.03 5.56 5.81
C SER A 13 -3.53 6.61 4.81
N ILE A 14 -2.74 7.65 4.54
CA ILE A 14 -3.06 8.68 3.55
C ILE A 14 -3.14 8.07 2.15
N LEU A 15 -2.17 7.24 1.75
CA LEU A 15 -2.19 6.56 0.45
C LEU A 15 -3.43 5.68 0.29
N LYS A 16 -3.85 4.99 1.36
CA LYS A 16 -5.07 4.19 1.35
C LYS A 16 -6.33 5.05 1.14
N VAL A 17 -6.42 6.20 1.80
CA VAL A 17 -7.52 7.15 1.61
C VAL A 17 -7.52 7.71 0.18
N LEU A 18 -6.36 8.11 -0.34
CA LEU A 18 -6.23 8.59 -1.71
C LEU A 18 -6.60 7.51 -2.73
N ALA A 19 -6.27 6.24 -2.47
CA ALA A 19 -6.69 5.13 -3.31
C ALA A 19 -8.22 5.01 -3.39
N TYR A 20 -8.93 5.14 -2.26
CA TYR A 20 -10.39 5.13 -2.27
C TYR A 20 -10.98 6.32 -3.02
N ILE A 21 -10.41 7.52 -2.85
CA ILE A 21 -10.85 8.72 -3.57
C ILE A 21 -10.64 8.54 -5.08
N ALA A 22 -9.43 8.13 -5.49
CA ALA A 22 -9.11 7.88 -6.89
C ALA A 22 -10.02 6.82 -7.51
N GLY A 23 -10.32 5.75 -6.76
CA GLY A 23 -11.23 4.70 -7.19
C GLY A 23 -12.65 5.21 -7.39
N ALA A 24 -13.17 6.01 -6.44
CA ALA A 24 -14.49 6.61 -6.55
C ALA A 24 -14.60 7.57 -7.74
N VAL A 25 -13.61 8.44 -7.92
CA VAL A 25 -13.54 9.36 -9.08
C VAL A 25 -13.44 8.58 -10.38
N GLY A 26 -12.65 7.51 -10.42
CA GLY A 26 -12.53 6.61 -11.57
C GLY A 26 -13.86 5.94 -11.95
N ILE A 27 -14.64 5.48 -10.96
CA ILE A 27 -15.96 4.90 -11.21
C ILE A 27 -16.92 5.94 -11.79
N VAL A 28 -16.98 7.13 -11.19
CA VAL A 28 -17.85 8.22 -11.69
C VAL A 28 -17.44 8.62 -13.12
N GLY A 29 -16.14 8.77 -13.37
CA GLY A 29 -15.60 9.08 -14.69
C GLY A 29 -15.91 7.99 -15.72
N ALA A 30 -15.81 6.71 -15.35
CA ALA A 30 -16.15 5.61 -16.24
C ALA A 30 -17.64 5.62 -16.63
N ILE A 31 -18.53 5.86 -15.67
CA ILE A 31 -19.97 6.01 -15.93
C ILE A 31 -20.23 7.21 -16.86
N ALA A 32 -19.63 8.36 -16.56
CA ALA A 32 -19.74 9.55 -17.40
C ALA A 32 -19.24 9.31 -18.83
N GLY A 33 -18.13 8.60 -18.98
CA GLY A 33 -17.59 8.18 -20.27
C GLY A 33 -18.58 7.33 -21.05
N ILE A 34 -19.17 6.31 -20.43
CA ILE A 34 -20.18 5.43 -21.07
C ILE A 34 -21.40 6.22 -21.53
N VAL A 35 -21.94 7.09 -20.68
CA VAL A 35 -23.15 7.89 -20.98
C VAL A 35 -22.92 8.88 -22.12
N THR A 36 -21.69 9.32 -22.33
CA THR A 36 -21.31 10.31 -23.36
C THR A 36 -20.80 9.69 -24.65
N LEU A 37 -20.53 8.37 -24.68
CA LEU A 37 -20.13 7.64 -25.91
C LEU A 37 -21.02 7.93 -27.12
N PRO A 38 -22.36 7.95 -27.03
CA PRO A 38 -23.22 8.15 -28.19
C PRO A 38 -23.40 9.62 -28.59
N ARG A 39 -22.87 10.57 -27.81
CA ARG A 39 -23.22 12.00 -27.86
C ARG A 39 -22.10 12.90 -28.41
N GLY A 40 -21.03 12.33 -28.95
CA GLY A 40 -19.84 13.08 -29.39
C GLY A 40 -20.09 13.95 -30.63
N GLY A 41 -19.84 15.26 -30.50
CA GLY A 41 -19.77 16.22 -31.61
C GLY A 41 -18.34 16.68 -31.90
N PRO A 42 -18.07 17.30 -33.07
CA PRO A 42 -16.74 17.80 -33.42
C PRO A 42 -16.23 18.80 -32.37
N GLY A 43 -15.04 18.55 -31.80
CA GLY A 43 -14.41 19.40 -30.79
C GLY A 43 -14.70 19.05 -29.32
N SER A 44 -15.55 18.06 -29.04
CA SER A 44 -15.78 17.55 -27.68
C SER A 44 -14.77 16.46 -27.29
N ILE A 45 -14.40 16.41 -26.00
CA ILE A 45 -13.69 15.24 -25.46
C ILE A 45 -14.60 14.03 -25.63
N SER A 46 -14.14 13.03 -26.40
CA SER A 46 -14.97 11.86 -26.67
C SER A 46 -15.25 11.08 -25.38
N GLY A 47 -16.45 10.52 -25.24
CA GLY A 47 -16.78 9.65 -24.12
C GLY A 47 -15.84 8.44 -24.00
N GLY A 48 -15.27 7.99 -25.12
CA GLY A 48 -14.23 6.97 -25.16
C GLY A 48 -12.92 7.40 -24.48
N MET A 49 -12.49 8.65 -24.66
CA MET A 49 -11.32 9.20 -23.97
C MET A 49 -11.57 9.35 -22.46
N ILE A 50 -12.76 9.80 -22.07
CA ILE A 50 -13.15 9.91 -20.66
C ILE A 50 -13.14 8.52 -20.01
N LEU A 51 -13.73 7.52 -20.68
CA LEU A 51 -13.76 6.14 -20.20
C LEU A 51 -12.35 5.56 -20.06
N ALA A 52 -11.52 5.67 -21.10
CA ALA A 52 -10.15 5.17 -21.08
C ALA A 52 -9.31 5.85 -19.99
N GLY A 53 -9.41 7.17 -19.87
CA GLY A 53 -8.72 7.92 -18.82
C GLY A 53 -9.17 7.52 -17.42
N SER A 54 -10.47 7.26 -17.23
CA SER A 54 -11.03 6.84 -15.95
C SER A 54 -10.58 5.44 -15.53
N LEU A 55 -10.47 4.51 -16.49
CA LEU A 55 -9.96 3.17 -16.22
C LEU A 55 -8.46 3.18 -15.92
N ILE A 56 -7.67 3.94 -16.69
CA ILE A 56 -6.21 4.00 -16.52
C ILE A 56 -5.87 4.79 -15.25
N TYR A 57 -6.24 6.06 -15.18
CA TYR A 57 -5.81 6.93 -14.09
C TYR A 57 -6.65 6.77 -12.83
N GLY A 58 -7.94 6.49 -12.97
CA GLY A 58 -8.83 6.25 -11.83
C GLY A 58 -8.64 4.86 -11.26
N PHE A 59 -8.98 3.82 -12.03
CA PHE A 59 -8.95 2.44 -11.51
C PHE A 59 -7.52 1.91 -11.31
N LEU A 60 -6.66 1.90 -12.33
CA LEU A 60 -5.28 1.40 -12.13
C LEU A 60 -4.50 2.29 -11.15
N GLY A 61 -4.72 3.61 -11.18
CA GLY A 61 -4.15 4.53 -10.20
C GLY A 61 -4.58 4.21 -8.76
N ALA A 62 -5.86 3.92 -8.54
CA ALA A 62 -6.36 3.49 -7.22
C ALA A 62 -5.73 2.18 -6.76
N VAL A 63 -5.66 1.17 -7.64
CA VAL A 63 -5.02 -0.12 -7.33
C VAL A 63 -3.54 0.07 -6.98
N PHE A 64 -2.83 0.90 -7.73
CA PHE A 64 -1.42 1.22 -7.47
C PHE A 64 -1.23 1.88 -6.09
N LEU A 65 -2.00 2.94 -5.79
CA LEU A 65 -1.94 3.64 -4.50
C LEU A 65 -2.27 2.70 -3.33
N PHE A 66 -3.27 1.84 -3.50
CA PHE A 66 -3.64 0.84 -2.50
C PHE A 66 -2.50 -0.15 -2.27
N GLY A 67 -1.91 -0.65 -3.36
CA GLY A 67 -0.75 -1.53 -3.32
C GLY A 67 0.43 -0.91 -2.58
N CYS A 68 0.77 0.35 -2.86
CA CYS A 68 1.82 1.07 -2.13
C CYS A 68 1.52 1.20 -0.63
N SER A 69 0.27 1.50 -0.27
CA SER A 69 -0.16 1.56 1.14
C SER A 69 0.10 0.24 1.86
N GLU A 70 -0.34 -0.89 1.28
CA GLU A 70 -0.19 -2.21 1.89
C GLU A 70 1.26 -2.70 1.87
N PHE A 71 2.03 -2.35 0.84
CA PHE A 71 3.47 -2.61 0.78
C PHE A 71 4.20 -1.95 1.95
N ILE A 72 3.92 -0.68 2.26
CA ILE A 72 4.52 0.01 3.41
C ILE A 72 4.19 -0.72 4.72
N LYS A 73 2.93 -1.14 4.92
CA LYS A 73 2.53 -1.87 6.13
C LYS A 73 3.28 -3.19 6.26
N LEU A 74 3.40 -3.94 5.16
CA LEU A 74 4.13 -5.20 5.13
C LEU A 74 5.58 -5.03 5.64
N PHE A 75 6.28 -3.98 5.20
CA PHE A 75 7.64 -3.71 5.68
C PHE A 75 7.70 -3.37 7.17
N ILE A 76 6.74 -2.58 7.67
CA ILE A 76 6.63 -2.25 9.09
C ILE A 76 6.39 -3.53 9.91
N ASP A 77 5.52 -4.40 9.43
CA ASP A 77 5.18 -5.65 10.11
C ASP A 77 6.35 -6.65 10.11
N ILE A 78 7.10 -6.76 8.99
CA ILE A 78 8.32 -7.57 8.90
C ILE A 78 9.37 -7.09 9.91
N GLU A 79 9.59 -5.77 10.00
CA GLU A 79 10.53 -5.18 10.95
C GLU A 79 10.09 -5.44 12.39
N GLY A 80 8.81 -5.20 12.69
CA GLY A 80 8.22 -5.45 14.00
C GLY A 80 8.38 -6.91 14.42
N ASN A 81 8.13 -7.85 13.51
CA ASN A 81 8.31 -9.28 13.77
C ASN A 81 9.79 -9.64 14.00
N THR A 82 10.70 -9.16 13.14
CA THR A 82 12.15 -9.40 13.27
C THR A 82 12.68 -8.90 14.61
N ARG A 83 12.28 -7.71 15.03
CA ARG A 83 12.67 -7.13 16.31
C ARG A 83 12.10 -7.91 17.48
N SER A 84 10.86 -8.38 17.39
CA SER A 84 10.24 -9.19 18.43
C SER A 84 10.99 -10.51 18.65
N ILE A 85 11.42 -11.16 17.56
CA ILE A 85 12.22 -12.39 17.60
C ILE A 85 13.59 -12.10 18.23
N SER A 86 14.27 -11.02 17.78
CA SER A 86 15.56 -10.62 18.34
C SER A 86 15.48 -10.34 19.85
N LYS A 87 14.49 -9.58 20.31
CA LYS A 87 14.29 -9.30 21.75
C LYS A 87 13.97 -10.57 22.55
N LYS A 88 13.20 -11.51 22.00
CA LYS A 88 12.78 -12.74 22.69
C LYS A 88 13.86 -13.81 22.76
N TYR A 89 14.65 -13.98 21.70
CA TYR A 89 15.60 -15.08 21.56
C TYR A 89 17.07 -14.65 21.62
N GLY A 90 17.40 -13.38 21.37
CA GLY A 90 18.77 -12.86 21.46
C GLY A 90 19.47 -13.17 22.79
N PRO A 91 18.84 -12.90 23.96
CA PRO A 91 19.44 -13.23 25.25
C PRO A 91 19.66 -14.73 25.45
N LYS A 92 18.74 -15.57 24.97
CA LYS A 92 18.82 -17.03 25.08
C LYS A 92 19.96 -17.60 24.23
N ILE A 93 20.12 -17.09 23.01
CA ILE A 93 21.20 -17.48 22.08
C ILE A 93 22.56 -17.08 22.67
N HIS A 94 22.68 -15.85 23.21
CA HIS A 94 23.91 -15.43 23.88
C HIS A 94 24.25 -16.29 25.11
N LEU A 95 23.25 -16.65 25.91
CA LEU A 95 23.46 -17.52 27.08
C LEU A 95 23.94 -18.92 26.67
N ILE A 96 23.32 -19.52 25.65
CA ILE A 96 23.74 -20.83 25.12
C ILE A 96 25.17 -20.74 24.59
N ASN A 97 25.51 -19.73 23.81
CA ASN A 97 26.86 -19.57 23.26
C ASN A 97 27.92 -19.34 24.36
N PHE A 98 27.55 -18.67 25.45
CA PHE A 98 28.43 -18.48 26.61
C PHE A 98 28.66 -19.79 27.38
N LEU A 99 27.61 -20.61 27.54
CA LEU A 99 27.67 -21.86 28.32
C LEU A 99 28.17 -23.06 27.51
N ALA A 100 28.01 -23.05 26.18
CA ALA A 100 28.44 -24.13 25.28
C ALA A 100 29.90 -24.60 25.48
N PRO A 101 30.91 -23.70 25.58
CA PRO A 101 32.29 -24.13 25.80
C PRO A 101 32.56 -24.70 27.21
N ALA A 102 31.73 -24.38 28.20
CA ALA A 102 31.86 -24.93 29.56
C ALA A 102 31.26 -26.34 29.70
N LEU A 103 30.38 -26.74 28.76
CA LEU A 103 29.70 -28.04 28.73
C LEU A 103 30.39 -29.05 27.79
N SER A 104 31.41 -28.63 27.03
CA SER A 104 32.18 -29.48 26.11
C SER A 104 33.45 -30.10 26.73
N LEU A 105 33.59 -30.03 28.05
CA LEU A 105 34.64 -30.67 28.88
C LEU A 105 34.02 -31.79 29.71
#